data_AF-A0AAU9R9N4-F1
#
_entry.id   AF-A0AAU9R9N4-F1
#
_cell.length_a   1.000
_cell.length_b   1.000
_cell.length_c   1.000
_cell.angle_alpha   90.00
_cell.angle_beta   90.00
_cell.angle_gamma   90.00
#
_symmetry.space_group_name_H-M   'P 1'
#
loop_
_entity.id
_entity.type
_entity.pdbx_description
1 polymer ?
#
loop_
_entity_poly.entity_id
_entity_poly.type
_entity_poly.pdbx_seq_one_letter_code
_entity_poly.pdbx_strand_id
1 'polypeptide(L)'
;MKTIYVLVFFCFLLFLVAEARTTNQTDCKTFNCGNLDFDFPFFSTGMPSRCGLFKMNCSDHEVLEIQLAENGSWYKVTSVSQALTITITDPRLNRSLETGTCSDLSSFSLPDSPWLNMTTLYKCNNSRNKNGFAYANCGGGGSSLYYSNLGESHNETGCSAFKTPQSWVIPRNKNLSNVNATFSLHLNLPGSCYRCHRRGGECKMNEGEFYCVEALIDPKSHDPKSHDPKRQEKLKLGLGVALTAVVIIIMVTIIIVRANNARKSDWNGENVEAVAISKFCLGNGTRNIGKEQCEFNLLKSKLSLQEVRFVSE
;
A
#
# COMPACT_ATOMS: atom_id res chain seq x y z
N MET A 1 29.40 29.20 -11.42
CA MET A 1 29.58 27.88 -10.77
C MET A 1 28.61 27.66 -9.61
N LYS A 2 28.46 28.60 -8.65
CA LYS A 2 27.53 28.46 -7.49
C LYS A 2 26.07 28.12 -7.84
N THR A 3 25.49 28.71 -8.89
CA THR A 3 24.10 28.43 -9.31
C THR A 3 23.87 27.04 -9.89
N ILE A 4 24.90 26.42 -10.47
CA ILE A 4 24.82 25.07 -11.05
C ILE A 4 24.77 24.04 -9.92
N TYR A 5 25.59 24.20 -8.88
CA TYR A 5 25.57 23.33 -7.70
C TYR A 5 24.22 23.38 -6.96
N VAL A 6 23.60 24.57 -6.87
CA VAL A 6 22.27 24.73 -6.25
C VAL A 6 21.18 24.00 -7.04
N LEU A 7 21.19 24.07 -8.37
CA LEU A 7 20.23 23.35 -9.23
C LEU A 7 20.42 21.83 -9.16
N VAL A 8 21.67 21.36 -9.20
CA VAL A 8 21.98 19.92 -9.07
C VAL A 8 21.54 19.39 -7.71
N PHE A 9 21.78 20.13 -6.64
CA PHE A 9 21.34 19.77 -5.29
C PHE A 9 19.82 19.71 -5.17
N PHE A 10 19.11 20.69 -5.77
CA PHE A 10 17.63 20.70 -5.77
C PHE A 10 17.06 19.53 -6.59
N CYS A 11 17.67 19.17 -7.71
CA CYS A 11 17.30 17.99 -8.49
C CYS A 11 17.55 16.69 -7.70
N PHE A 12 18.68 16.59 -6.99
CA PHE A 12 19.00 15.43 -6.16
C PHE A 12 18.00 15.25 -5.01
N LEU A 13 17.59 16.35 -4.37
CA LEU A 13 16.53 16.32 -3.36
C LEU A 13 15.17 15.89 -3.94
N LEU A 14 14.83 16.32 -5.16
CA LEU A 14 13.61 15.87 -5.83
C LEU A 14 13.64 14.38 -6.18
N PHE A 15 14.80 13.84 -6.56
CA PHE A 15 14.99 12.39 -6.75
C PHE A 15 14.86 11.61 -5.44
N LEU A 16 15.47 12.08 -4.35
CA LEU A 16 15.35 11.44 -3.02
C LEU A 16 13.89 11.45 -2.51
N VAL A 17 13.14 12.52 -2.76
CA VAL A 17 11.72 12.62 -2.40
C VAL A 17 10.83 11.73 -3.28
N ALA A 18 11.23 11.47 -4.54
CA ALA A 18 10.51 10.55 -5.42
C ALA A 18 10.70 9.08 -4.98
N GLU A 19 11.89 8.72 -4.50
CA GLU A 19 12.22 7.37 -4.04
C GLU A 19 11.55 7.02 -2.69
N ALA A 20 11.24 8.01 -1.85
CA ALA A 20 10.57 7.79 -0.56
C ALA A 20 9.05 7.53 -0.66
N ARG A 21 8.44 7.66 -1.84
CA ARG A 21 6.97 7.52 -2.02
C ARG A 21 6.49 6.07 -2.20
N THR A 22 7.38 5.09 -2.25
CA THR A 22 7.06 3.71 -2.66
C THR A 22 7.16 2.67 -1.55
N THR A 23 7.53 3.04 -0.34
CA THR A 23 7.83 2.06 0.73
C THR A 23 6.62 1.50 1.47
N ASN A 24 5.46 2.16 1.44
CA ASN A 24 4.30 1.70 2.21
C ASN A 24 3.50 0.58 1.50
N GLN A 25 3.58 0.46 0.18
CA GLN A 25 2.82 -0.55 -0.58
C GLN A 25 3.61 -1.84 -0.84
N THR A 26 4.93 -1.84 -0.66
CA THR A 26 5.80 -2.99 -0.94
C THR A 26 5.60 -4.18 0.01
N ASP A 27 5.06 -3.95 1.21
CA ASP A 27 4.91 -5.01 2.22
C ASP A 27 3.66 -5.88 2.00
N CYS A 28 2.62 -5.33 1.37
CA CYS A 28 1.36 -6.03 1.10
C CYS A 28 1.38 -6.63 -0.30
N LYS A 29 2.19 -7.67 -0.47
CA LYS A 29 2.33 -8.43 -1.72
C LYS A 29 1.47 -9.69 -1.71
N THR A 30 1.19 -10.23 -2.90
CA THR A 30 0.68 -11.60 -3.04
C THR A 30 1.66 -12.57 -2.37
N PHE A 31 1.13 -13.59 -1.71
CA PHE A 31 1.93 -14.63 -1.06
C PHE A 31 1.42 -16.02 -1.45
N ASN A 32 2.33 -16.98 -1.41
CA ASN A 32 1.98 -18.37 -1.64
C ASN A 32 1.71 -19.08 -0.31
N CYS A 33 0.67 -19.89 -0.27
CA CYS A 33 0.34 -20.79 0.82
C CYS A 33 0.05 -22.18 0.23
N GLY A 34 1.02 -23.09 0.36
CA GLY A 34 0.95 -24.41 -0.28
C GLY A 34 1.10 -24.33 -1.80
N ASN A 35 0.02 -24.60 -2.54
CA ASN A 35 -0.02 -24.52 -4.01
C ASN A 35 -0.92 -23.39 -4.52
N LEU A 36 -1.38 -22.52 -3.63
CA LEU A 36 -2.31 -21.44 -3.94
C LEU A 36 -1.66 -20.09 -3.66
N ASP A 37 -1.85 -19.15 -4.58
CA ASP A 37 -1.48 -17.76 -4.38
C ASP A 37 -2.65 -17.00 -3.76
N PHE A 38 -2.36 -16.28 -2.70
CA PHE A 38 -3.31 -15.49 -1.93
C PHE A 38 -2.93 -14.01 -1.97
N ASP A 39 -3.95 -13.19 -2.06
CA ASP A 39 -3.88 -11.74 -1.93
C ASP A 39 -5.02 -11.24 -1.03
N PHE A 40 -5.21 -9.92 -1.00
CA PHE A 40 -6.31 -9.30 -0.29
C PHE A 40 -7.66 -9.96 -0.66
N PRO A 41 -8.48 -10.40 0.31
CA PRO A 41 -8.57 -9.95 1.71
C PRO A 41 -7.72 -10.75 2.71
N PHE A 42 -6.91 -11.68 2.23
CA PHE A 42 -6.06 -12.50 3.08
C PHE A 42 -4.67 -11.88 3.26
N PHE A 43 -4.04 -12.13 4.39
CA PHE A 43 -2.64 -11.75 4.62
C PHE A 43 -1.93 -12.84 5.43
N SER A 44 -0.64 -13.05 5.17
CA SER A 44 0.14 -14.06 5.90
C SER A 44 0.56 -13.58 7.30
N THR A 45 0.92 -14.52 8.18
CA THR A 45 1.49 -14.22 9.51
C THR A 45 2.75 -13.35 9.48
N GLY A 46 3.50 -13.35 8.36
CA GLY A 46 4.68 -12.51 8.17
C GLY A 46 4.39 -11.10 7.64
N MET A 47 3.11 -10.78 7.38
CA MET A 47 2.68 -9.49 6.85
C MET A 47 2.06 -8.59 7.93
N PRO A 48 2.18 -7.26 7.80
CA PRO A 48 1.42 -6.32 8.61
C PRO A 48 -0.09 -6.56 8.55
N SER A 49 -0.79 -6.37 9.66
CA SER A 49 -2.26 -6.54 9.74
C SER A 49 -3.04 -5.61 8.79
N ARG A 50 -2.46 -4.46 8.41
CA ARG A 50 -3.03 -3.55 7.41
C ARG A 50 -3.17 -4.15 6.00
N CYS A 51 -2.52 -5.28 5.71
CA CYS A 51 -2.53 -5.91 4.39
C CYS A 51 -3.78 -6.75 4.09
N GLY A 52 -4.64 -7.00 5.09
CA GLY A 52 -5.82 -7.82 4.88
C GLY A 52 -6.76 -7.84 6.08
N LEU A 53 -7.84 -8.61 5.94
CA LEU A 53 -8.86 -8.79 6.98
C LEU A 53 -8.71 -10.13 7.68
N PHE A 54 -8.25 -11.16 6.96
CA PHE A 54 -8.17 -12.52 7.46
C PHE A 54 -6.73 -13.02 7.44
N LYS A 55 -6.23 -13.42 8.61
CA LYS A 55 -4.85 -13.84 8.78
C LYS A 55 -4.70 -15.31 8.40
N MET A 56 -3.75 -15.61 7.54
CA MET A 56 -3.41 -16.96 7.09
C MET A 56 -2.09 -17.40 7.72
N ASN A 57 -2.07 -18.61 8.26
CA ASN A 57 -0.85 -19.30 8.66
C ASN A 57 -0.48 -20.31 7.57
N CYS A 58 0.71 -20.11 7.00
CA CYS A 58 1.28 -20.91 5.91
C CYS A 58 2.58 -21.60 6.31
N SER A 59 2.85 -21.71 7.62
CA SER A 59 4.11 -22.28 8.12
C SER A 59 4.22 -23.77 7.82
N ASP A 60 3.10 -24.47 7.79
CA ASP A 60 2.99 -25.85 7.38
C ASP A 60 2.45 -25.89 5.94
N HIS A 61 3.21 -26.47 5.02
CA HIS A 61 2.82 -26.57 3.62
C HIS A 61 1.64 -27.53 3.41
N GLU A 62 1.35 -28.41 4.37
CA GLU A 62 0.24 -29.38 4.31
C GLU A 62 -1.03 -28.86 5.01
N VAL A 63 -0.88 -28.02 6.04
CA VAL A 63 -2.00 -27.51 6.84
C VAL A 63 -2.09 -25.99 6.74
N LEU A 64 -3.05 -25.54 5.94
CA LEU A 64 -3.40 -24.13 5.85
C LEU A 64 -4.37 -23.78 6.98
N GLU A 65 -4.07 -22.74 7.74
CA GLU A 65 -4.96 -22.26 8.80
C GLU A 65 -5.32 -20.79 8.59
N ILE A 66 -6.51 -20.41 9.05
CA ILE A 66 -7.02 -19.04 8.98
C ILE A 66 -7.54 -18.57 10.32
N GLN A 67 -7.32 -17.29 10.60
CA GLN A 67 -7.91 -16.56 11.71
C GLN A 67 -8.95 -15.57 11.15
N LEU A 68 -10.20 -15.72 11.58
CA LEU A 68 -11.32 -14.89 11.11
C LEU A 68 -11.42 -13.52 11.80
N ALA A 69 -10.76 -13.38 12.94
CA ALA A 69 -10.68 -12.15 13.73
C ALA A 69 -9.32 -12.08 14.42
N GLU A 70 -8.87 -10.87 14.74
CA GLU A 70 -7.62 -10.67 15.46
C GLU A 70 -7.64 -11.39 16.82
N ASN A 71 -6.58 -12.17 17.10
CA ASN A 71 -6.47 -13.01 18.30
C ASN A 71 -7.60 -14.05 18.48
N GLY A 72 -8.36 -14.34 17.42
CA GLY A 72 -9.39 -15.38 17.40
C GLY A 72 -8.86 -16.80 17.27
N SER A 73 -9.78 -17.76 17.13
CA SER A 73 -9.45 -19.16 16.90
C SER A 73 -8.90 -19.42 15.49
N TRP A 74 -8.04 -20.44 15.38
CA TRP A 74 -7.54 -20.94 14.11
C TRP A 74 -8.47 -22.02 13.56
N TYR A 75 -8.77 -21.93 12.27
CA TYR A 75 -9.58 -22.89 11.53
C TYR A 75 -8.74 -23.49 10.41
N LYS A 76 -8.90 -24.78 10.14
CA LYS A 76 -8.22 -25.43 9.01
C LYS A 76 -8.91 -25.06 7.71
N VAL A 77 -8.17 -24.57 6.72
CA VAL A 77 -8.70 -24.22 5.40
C VAL A 77 -8.68 -25.46 4.52
N THR A 78 -9.85 -25.85 4.04
CA THR A 78 -10.01 -26.98 3.11
C THR A 78 -9.97 -26.51 1.67
N SER A 79 -10.61 -25.38 1.37
CA SER A 79 -10.61 -24.81 0.03
C SER A 79 -10.96 -23.33 0.04
N VAL A 80 -10.50 -22.61 -0.98
CA VAL A 80 -10.89 -21.23 -1.26
C VAL A 80 -11.35 -21.17 -2.71
N SER A 81 -12.58 -20.73 -2.92
CA SER A 81 -13.16 -20.56 -4.25
C SER A 81 -12.87 -19.17 -4.82
N GLN A 82 -12.96 -19.04 -6.14
CA GLN A 82 -12.82 -17.75 -6.84
C GLN A 82 -13.92 -16.75 -6.46
N ALA A 83 -15.07 -17.23 -5.97
CA ALA A 83 -16.21 -16.40 -5.54
C ALA A 83 -16.13 -16.00 -4.06
N LEU A 84 -14.91 -15.88 -3.50
CA LEU A 84 -14.66 -15.48 -2.11
C LEU A 84 -15.44 -16.32 -1.08
N THR A 85 -15.66 -17.60 -1.40
CA THR A 85 -16.21 -18.56 -0.45
C THR A 85 -15.07 -19.43 0.05
N ILE A 86 -14.83 -19.40 1.36
CA ILE A 86 -13.82 -20.21 2.04
C ILE A 86 -14.52 -21.39 2.70
N THR A 87 -13.96 -22.59 2.57
CA THR A 87 -14.41 -23.77 3.31
C THR A 87 -13.40 -24.07 4.38
N ILE A 88 -13.85 -24.07 5.63
CA ILE A 88 -13.01 -24.23 6.79
C ILE A 88 -13.56 -25.31 7.72
N THR A 89 -12.67 -25.91 8.49
CA THR A 89 -12.99 -26.88 9.54
C THR A 89 -12.64 -26.30 10.90
N ASP A 90 -13.60 -26.24 11.83
CA ASP A 90 -13.31 -25.93 13.23
C ASP A 90 -12.78 -27.20 13.92
N PRO A 91 -11.48 -27.26 14.29
CA PRO A 91 -10.90 -28.45 14.91
C PRO A 91 -11.48 -28.74 16.30
N ARG A 92 -11.97 -27.72 17.03
CA ARG A 92 -12.57 -27.87 18.35
C ARG A 92 -13.94 -28.51 18.23
N LEU A 93 -14.75 -28.03 17.28
CA LEU A 93 -16.05 -28.63 17.02
C LEU A 93 -15.89 -30.05 16.46
N ASN A 94 -14.96 -30.26 15.52
CA ASN A 94 -14.73 -31.58 14.93
C ASN A 94 -14.43 -32.62 16.02
N ARG A 95 -13.50 -32.29 16.92
CA ARG A 95 -13.18 -33.12 18.07
C ARG A 95 -14.42 -33.37 18.95
N SER A 96 -15.22 -32.34 19.22
CA SER A 96 -16.40 -32.47 20.08
C SER A 96 -17.52 -33.31 19.45
N LEU A 97 -17.63 -33.33 18.12
CA LEU A 97 -18.53 -34.23 17.38
C LEU A 97 -18.01 -35.68 17.44
N GLU A 98 -16.71 -35.89 17.23
CA GLU A 98 -16.06 -37.22 17.30
C GLU A 98 -16.19 -37.86 18.68
N THR A 99 -16.02 -37.06 19.75
CA THR A 99 -16.16 -37.52 21.14
C THR A 99 -17.61 -37.52 21.65
N GLY A 100 -18.56 -36.97 20.88
CA GLY A 100 -19.95 -36.83 21.27
C GLY A 100 -20.21 -35.82 22.41
N THR A 101 -19.23 -34.97 22.75
CA THR A 101 -19.30 -34.03 23.89
C THR A 101 -19.90 -32.67 23.56
N CYS A 102 -20.39 -32.46 22.33
CA CYS A 102 -20.91 -31.17 21.87
C CYS A 102 -22.29 -30.81 22.45
N SER A 103 -22.32 -30.56 23.76
CA SER A 103 -23.52 -30.15 24.50
C SER A 103 -23.96 -28.72 24.24
N ASP A 104 -23.03 -27.85 23.85
CA ASP A 104 -23.31 -26.44 23.59
C ASP A 104 -22.65 -25.92 22.31
N LEU A 105 -23.45 -25.77 21.25
CA LEU A 105 -22.94 -25.20 19.99
C LEU A 105 -22.56 -23.72 20.10
N SER A 106 -23.13 -22.98 21.05
CA SER A 106 -22.83 -21.55 21.20
C SER A 106 -21.35 -21.30 21.58
N SER A 107 -20.71 -22.29 22.19
CA SER A 107 -19.27 -22.27 22.51
C SER A 107 -18.35 -22.32 21.28
N PHE A 108 -18.88 -22.74 20.12
CA PHE A 108 -18.18 -22.78 18.84
C PHE A 108 -18.58 -21.62 17.92
N SER A 109 -19.25 -20.59 18.45
CA SER A 109 -19.69 -19.44 17.68
C SER A 109 -18.53 -18.76 16.96
N LEU A 110 -18.82 -18.28 15.75
CA LEU A 110 -17.86 -17.53 14.96
C LEU A 110 -17.76 -16.09 15.45
N PRO A 111 -16.58 -15.43 15.29
CA PRO A 111 -16.44 -14.04 15.69
C PRO A 111 -17.38 -13.15 14.88
N ASP A 112 -17.97 -12.15 15.52
CA ASP A 112 -18.76 -11.13 14.83
C ASP A 112 -17.87 -10.37 13.85
N SER A 113 -18.08 -10.64 12.56
CA SER A 113 -17.36 -9.98 11.48
C SER A 113 -18.36 -9.48 10.45
N PRO A 114 -18.35 -8.17 10.14
CA PRO A 114 -19.29 -7.62 9.18
C PRO A 114 -18.97 -8.03 7.74
N TRP A 115 -17.80 -8.65 7.52
CA TRP A 115 -17.34 -9.16 6.24
C TRP A 115 -17.78 -10.61 5.98
N LEU A 116 -18.42 -11.26 6.96
CA LEU A 116 -18.84 -12.65 6.85
C LEU A 116 -20.35 -12.73 6.78
N ASN A 117 -20.86 -13.45 5.77
CA ASN A 117 -22.29 -13.73 5.70
C ASN A 117 -22.66 -14.83 6.72
N MET A 118 -23.26 -14.40 7.83
CA MET A 118 -23.63 -15.29 8.93
C MET A 118 -25.14 -15.28 9.19
N THR A 119 -25.63 -16.40 9.70
CA THR A 119 -26.98 -16.55 10.22
C THR A 119 -26.95 -16.56 11.75
N THR A 120 -28.02 -16.10 12.39
CA THR A 120 -28.17 -16.20 13.84
C THR A 120 -28.92 -17.48 14.19
N LEU A 121 -28.39 -18.28 15.10
CA LEU A 121 -29.14 -19.35 15.76
C LEU A 121 -29.44 -18.97 17.20
N TYR A 122 -30.56 -19.49 17.68
CA TYR A 122 -31.02 -19.29 19.05
C TYR A 122 -31.02 -20.62 19.77
N LYS A 123 -30.42 -20.67 20.96
CA LYS A 123 -30.47 -21.81 21.89
C LYS A 123 -31.40 -21.46 23.04
N CYS A 124 -32.39 -22.30 23.30
CA CYS A 124 -33.37 -22.08 24.38
C CYS A 124 -33.43 -23.30 25.30
N ASN A 125 -33.27 -23.11 26.62
CA ASN A 125 -33.18 -24.23 27.56
C ASN A 125 -34.52 -24.88 27.94
N ASN A 126 -35.63 -24.18 27.75
CA ASN A 126 -36.95 -24.64 28.19
C ASN A 126 -38.08 -24.04 27.33
N SER A 127 -38.04 -24.30 26.02
CA SER A 127 -39.03 -23.73 25.13
C SER A 127 -40.33 -24.54 25.14
N ARG A 128 -41.46 -23.86 25.35
CA ARG A 128 -42.81 -24.43 25.11
C ARG A 128 -43.10 -24.57 23.61
N ASN A 129 -42.24 -24.02 22.76
CA ASN A 129 -42.46 -23.86 21.33
C ASN A 129 -41.99 -25.10 20.57
N LYS A 130 -42.93 -25.81 19.92
CA LYS A 130 -42.72 -27.13 19.29
C LYS A 130 -41.93 -27.10 17.96
N ASN A 131 -41.49 -25.93 17.50
CA ASN A 131 -40.88 -25.74 16.18
C ASN A 131 -39.34 -25.72 16.21
N GLY A 132 -38.72 -26.00 17.36
CA GLY A 132 -37.27 -26.09 17.48
C GLY A 132 -36.73 -27.42 16.98
N PHE A 133 -35.42 -27.49 16.80
CA PHE A 133 -34.71 -28.71 16.44
C PHE A 133 -33.59 -29.05 17.43
N ALA A 134 -33.30 -30.33 17.54
CA ALA A 134 -32.13 -30.86 18.25
C ALA A 134 -31.07 -31.36 17.26
N TYR A 135 -29.87 -31.63 17.76
CA TYR A 135 -28.78 -32.15 16.94
C TYR A 135 -28.60 -33.66 17.13
N ALA A 136 -28.68 -34.42 16.04
CA ALA A 136 -28.64 -35.89 16.09
C ALA A 136 -27.23 -36.44 16.34
N ASN A 137 -26.21 -35.76 15.84
CA ASN A 137 -24.81 -36.18 15.94
C ASN A 137 -24.05 -35.46 17.07
N CYS A 138 -24.77 -34.79 17.98
CA CYS A 138 -24.22 -34.27 19.22
C CYS A 138 -24.80 -35.02 20.42
N GLY A 139 -23.93 -35.72 21.15
CA GLY A 139 -24.29 -36.52 22.32
C GLY A 139 -24.69 -35.72 23.56
N GLY A 140 -24.63 -34.39 23.51
CA GLY A 140 -24.98 -33.51 24.63
C GLY A 140 -26.39 -32.93 24.54
N GLY A 141 -27.37 -33.77 24.22
CA GLY A 141 -28.80 -33.41 24.24
C GLY A 141 -29.29 -33.08 25.65
N GLY A 142 -28.91 -31.91 26.17
CA GLY A 142 -29.70 -31.24 27.19
C GLY A 142 -31.09 -30.91 26.64
N SER A 143 -32.02 -30.49 27.50
CA SER A 143 -33.37 -30.05 27.12
C SER A 143 -33.40 -28.84 26.17
N SER A 144 -32.25 -28.36 25.72
CA SER A 144 -32.12 -27.18 24.88
C SER A 144 -32.53 -27.47 23.43
N LEU A 145 -33.45 -26.65 22.92
CA LEU A 145 -33.85 -26.65 21.51
C LEU A 145 -33.22 -25.47 20.78
N TYR A 146 -32.94 -25.66 19.50
CA TYR A 146 -32.37 -24.66 18.63
C TYR A 146 -33.38 -24.15 17.60
N TYR A 147 -33.28 -22.87 17.25
CA TYR A 147 -34.20 -22.18 16.35
C TYR A 147 -33.42 -21.30 15.37
N SER A 148 -33.81 -21.32 14.09
CA SER A 148 -33.28 -20.39 13.08
C SER A 148 -33.98 -19.02 13.11
N ASN A 149 -35.19 -18.97 13.67
CA ASN A 149 -35.96 -17.76 13.86
C ASN A 149 -36.91 -17.97 15.06
N LEU A 150 -37.00 -17.00 15.96
CA LEU A 150 -37.90 -17.02 17.11
C LEU A 150 -39.30 -16.46 16.81
N GLY A 151 -39.53 -15.90 15.62
CA GLY A 151 -40.78 -15.23 15.25
C GLY A 151 -41.10 -14.05 16.16
N GLU A 152 -42.38 -13.67 16.28
CA GLU A 152 -42.85 -12.61 17.19
C GLU A 152 -42.68 -12.94 18.69
N SER A 153 -42.18 -14.13 19.03
CA SER A 153 -41.90 -14.60 20.40
C SER A 153 -40.60 -13.99 20.96
N HIS A 154 -40.39 -12.68 20.76
CA HIS A 154 -39.20 -11.95 21.20
C HIS A 154 -38.99 -11.90 22.72
N ASN A 155 -39.95 -12.42 23.50
CA ASN A 155 -39.95 -12.43 24.96
C ASN A 155 -39.78 -13.84 25.56
N GLU A 156 -39.07 -14.75 24.90
CA GLU A 156 -38.67 -16.01 25.55
C GLU A 156 -37.43 -15.78 26.43
N THR A 157 -37.68 -15.40 27.68
CA THR A 157 -36.70 -15.46 28.77
C THR A 157 -36.02 -16.83 28.77
N GLY A 158 -34.70 -16.87 28.54
CA GLY A 158 -33.91 -18.11 28.53
C GLY A 158 -33.43 -18.60 27.16
N CYS A 159 -33.55 -17.78 26.11
CA CYS A 159 -32.88 -18.01 24.82
C CYS A 159 -31.60 -17.16 24.68
N SER A 160 -30.52 -17.75 24.16
CA SER A 160 -29.29 -17.06 23.78
C SER A 160 -29.08 -17.11 22.26
N ALA A 161 -28.69 -15.98 21.68
CA ALA A 161 -28.41 -15.84 20.25
C ALA A 161 -26.91 -15.93 19.98
N PHE A 162 -26.51 -16.64 18.92
CA PHE A 162 -25.11 -16.72 18.49
C PHE A 162 -25.01 -16.85 16.97
N LYS A 163 -23.87 -16.40 16.42
CA LYS A 163 -23.63 -16.39 14.96
C LYS A 163 -23.05 -17.70 14.46
N THR A 164 -23.51 -18.07 13.27
CA THR A 164 -23.31 -19.38 12.65
C THR A 164 -23.18 -19.24 11.13
N PRO A 165 -22.37 -20.07 10.44
CA PRO A 165 -22.50 -20.26 9.00
C PRO A 165 -23.84 -20.92 8.67
N GLN A 166 -24.43 -20.55 7.53
CA GLN A 166 -25.63 -21.21 7.02
C GLN A 166 -25.41 -22.71 6.74
N SER A 167 -24.21 -23.08 6.29
CA SER A 167 -23.83 -24.46 5.95
C SER A 167 -23.55 -25.34 7.18
N TRP A 168 -23.61 -24.79 8.38
CA TRP A 168 -23.31 -25.50 9.63
C TRP A 168 -24.37 -26.53 10.00
N VAL A 169 -25.64 -26.18 9.76
CA VAL A 169 -26.81 -27.01 10.12
C VAL A 169 -27.32 -27.73 8.88
N ILE A 170 -27.34 -29.06 8.94
CA ILE A 170 -27.85 -29.93 7.87
C ILE A 170 -29.19 -30.49 8.34
N PRO A 171 -30.32 -30.04 7.80
CA PRO A 171 -31.63 -30.55 8.17
C PRO A 171 -31.72 -32.05 7.86
N ARG A 172 -32.15 -32.85 8.84
CA ARG A 172 -32.43 -34.28 8.65
C ARG A 172 -33.93 -34.52 8.55
N ASN A 173 -34.65 -34.08 9.58
CA ASN A 173 -36.11 -34.11 9.69
C ASN A 173 -36.59 -32.79 10.33
N LYS A 174 -37.91 -32.60 10.46
CA LYS A 174 -38.50 -31.34 10.98
C LYS A 174 -37.91 -30.86 12.32
N ASN A 175 -37.62 -31.78 13.24
CA ASN A 175 -37.17 -31.45 14.60
C ASN A 175 -35.73 -31.90 14.89
N LEU A 176 -35.00 -32.35 13.85
CA LEU A 176 -33.69 -32.97 14.03
C LEU A 176 -32.76 -32.58 12.89
N SER A 177 -31.60 -32.06 13.23
CA SER A 177 -30.56 -31.65 12.29
C SER A 177 -29.23 -32.30 12.65
N ASN A 178 -28.31 -32.35 11.70
CA ASN A 178 -26.92 -32.68 11.96
C ASN A 178 -26.07 -31.40 11.93
N VAL A 179 -24.95 -31.43 12.62
CA VAL A 179 -23.95 -30.36 12.65
C VAL A 179 -22.70 -30.83 11.93
N ASN A 180 -22.14 -29.99 11.06
CA ASN A 180 -20.86 -30.26 10.43
C ASN A 180 -19.76 -29.35 11.00
N ALA A 181 -18.60 -29.91 11.35
CA ALA A 181 -17.45 -29.10 11.71
C ALA A 181 -16.78 -28.43 10.50
N THR A 182 -17.03 -28.94 9.30
CA THR A 182 -16.60 -28.35 8.05
C THR A 182 -17.73 -27.55 7.44
N PHE A 183 -17.52 -26.27 7.17
CA PHE A 183 -18.54 -25.37 6.67
C PHE A 183 -17.93 -24.30 5.76
N SER A 184 -18.77 -23.75 4.89
CA SER A 184 -18.40 -22.69 3.96
C SER A 184 -18.88 -21.34 4.45
N LEU A 185 -18.00 -20.34 4.36
CA LEU A 185 -18.25 -18.94 4.66
C LEU A 185 -18.08 -18.11 3.39
N HIS A 186 -19.09 -17.32 3.08
CA HIS A 186 -19.02 -16.35 2.00
C HIS A 186 -18.54 -15.00 2.54
N LEU A 187 -17.47 -14.47 1.96
CA LEU A 187 -16.95 -13.16 2.32
C LEU A 187 -17.72 -12.09 1.55
N ASN A 188 -18.39 -11.19 2.28
CA ASN A 188 -19.14 -10.07 1.70
C ASN A 188 -18.26 -8.81 1.71
N LEU A 189 -17.41 -8.68 0.69
CA LEU A 189 -16.53 -7.52 0.52
C LEU A 189 -17.04 -6.60 -0.60
N PRO A 190 -17.28 -5.31 -0.32
CA PRO A 190 -17.66 -4.36 -1.36
C PRO A 190 -16.46 -4.08 -2.27
N GLY A 191 -16.71 -3.87 -3.56
CA GLY A 191 -15.65 -3.53 -4.52
C GLY A 191 -14.90 -2.22 -4.19
N SER A 192 -15.50 -1.33 -3.38
CA SER A 192 -14.83 -0.16 -2.81
C SER A 192 -13.68 -0.54 -1.86
N CYS A 193 -13.79 -1.64 -1.11
CA CYS A 193 -12.75 -2.11 -0.21
C CYS A 193 -11.52 -2.60 -0.99
N TYR A 194 -11.70 -3.36 -2.07
CA TYR A 194 -10.58 -3.71 -2.96
C TYR A 194 -9.87 -2.47 -3.52
N ARG A 195 -10.61 -1.43 -3.90
CA ARG A 195 -10.02 -0.17 -4.37
C ARG A 195 -9.28 0.60 -3.27
N CYS A 196 -9.81 0.59 -2.04
CA CYS A 196 -9.17 1.17 -0.87
C CYS A 196 -7.81 0.50 -0.61
N HIS A 197 -7.78 -0.83 -0.54
CA HIS A 197 -6.57 -1.59 -0.31
C HIS A 197 -5.53 -1.37 -1.42
N ARG A 198 -5.96 -1.33 -2.69
CA ARG A 198 -5.05 -1.03 -3.82
C ARG A 198 -4.40 0.36 -3.76
N ARG A 199 -5.00 1.31 -3.02
CA ARG A 199 -4.45 2.64 -2.77
C ARG A 199 -3.60 2.69 -1.49
N GLY A 200 -3.42 1.57 -0.81
CA GLY A 200 -2.70 1.48 0.47
C GLY A 200 -3.54 1.84 1.70
N GLY A 201 -4.86 1.95 1.57
CA GLY A 201 -5.77 2.19 2.69
C GLY A 201 -6.23 0.90 3.38
N GLU A 202 -6.76 1.04 4.59
CA GLU A 202 -7.37 -0.03 5.37
C GLU A 202 -8.89 0.00 5.25
N CYS A 203 -9.49 -1.17 5.01
CA CYS A 203 -10.94 -1.31 5.03
C CYS A 203 -11.44 -1.40 6.47
N LYS A 204 -12.35 -0.50 6.84
CA LYS A 204 -13.05 -0.55 8.12
C LYS A 204 -14.56 -0.54 7.87
N MET A 205 -15.29 -0.97 8.88
CA MET A 205 -16.75 -1.00 8.88
C MET A 205 -17.25 -0.38 10.19
N ASN A 206 -18.15 0.58 10.08
CA ASN A 206 -18.80 1.21 11.22
C ASN A 206 -20.32 1.15 11.00
N GLU A 207 -21.06 0.59 11.95
CA GLU A 207 -22.53 0.48 11.89
C GLU A 207 -23.09 -0.15 10.59
N GLY A 208 -22.33 -1.05 9.96
CA GLY A 208 -22.70 -1.69 8.69
C GLY A 208 -22.31 -0.90 7.44
N GLU A 209 -21.77 0.31 7.61
CA GLU A 209 -21.25 1.14 6.52
C GLU A 209 -19.74 0.97 6.36
N PHE A 210 -19.32 0.79 5.11
CA PHE A 210 -17.92 0.67 4.73
C PHE A 210 -17.26 2.05 4.68
N TYR A 211 -16.04 2.16 5.22
CA TYR A 211 -15.17 3.31 4.97
C TYR A 211 -13.72 2.89 4.78
N CYS A 212 -13.00 3.69 3.98
CA CYS A 212 -11.59 3.53 3.72
C CYS A 212 -10.81 4.45 4.63
N VAL A 213 -9.95 3.90 5.48
CA VAL A 213 -8.97 4.67 6.23
C VAL A 213 -7.73 4.74 5.35
N GLU A 214 -7.51 5.89 4.71
CA GLU A 214 -6.26 6.11 3.97
C GLU A 214 -5.09 6.02 4.96
N ALA A 215 -4.05 5.25 4.62
CA ALA A 215 -2.78 5.35 5.34
C ALA A 215 -2.36 6.81 5.23
N LEU A 216 -2.16 7.51 6.37
CA LEU A 216 -1.86 8.94 6.43
C LEU A 216 -0.80 9.30 5.37
N ILE A 217 -1.27 9.81 4.23
CA ILE A 217 -0.43 10.52 3.29
C ILE A 217 -0.28 11.90 3.91
N ASP A 218 0.96 12.39 3.96
CA ASP A 218 1.30 13.76 4.32
C ASP A 218 0.25 14.78 3.84
N PRO A 219 0.00 15.88 4.60
CA PRO A 219 -1.17 16.78 4.52
C PRO A 219 -1.32 17.62 3.23
N LYS A 220 -1.12 17.03 2.05
CA LYS A 220 -1.40 17.63 0.74
C LYS A 220 -2.42 16.83 -0.08
N SER A 221 -3.18 15.91 0.51
CA SER A 221 -4.45 15.45 -0.08
C SER A 221 -5.59 16.40 0.29
N HIS A 222 -5.53 17.63 -0.23
CA HIS A 222 -6.73 18.44 -0.30
C HIS A 222 -7.54 17.99 -1.52
N ASP A 223 -8.32 16.91 -1.38
CA ASP A 223 -9.50 16.68 -2.21
C ASP A 223 -10.57 15.92 -1.41
N PRO A 224 -11.65 16.58 -0.95
CA PRO A 224 -12.76 15.94 -0.27
C PRO A 224 -13.73 15.40 -1.31
N LYS A 225 -13.62 14.11 -1.69
CA LYS A 225 -14.66 13.42 -2.48
C LYS A 225 -14.88 11.98 -2.03
N SER A 226 -15.46 11.84 -0.84
CA SER A 226 -16.45 10.79 -0.58
C SER A 226 -17.79 11.27 -1.16
N HIS A 227 -18.54 10.36 -1.77
CA HIS A 227 -19.56 10.61 -2.79
C HIS A 227 -20.89 11.16 -2.20
N ASP A 228 -21.37 12.31 -2.70
CA ASP A 228 -22.79 12.76 -2.62
C ASP A 228 -23.24 13.13 -4.05
N PRO A 229 -24.38 12.64 -4.60
CA PRO A 229 -24.73 12.82 -6.00
C PRO A 229 -25.66 14.02 -6.18
N LYS A 230 -25.11 15.15 -6.63
CA LYS A 230 -25.75 16.13 -7.54
C LYS A 230 -24.88 17.37 -7.60
N ARG A 231 -24.40 17.72 -8.80
CA ARG A 231 -24.51 19.06 -9.40
C ARG A 231 -23.61 19.11 -10.65
N GLN A 232 -24.25 19.27 -11.80
CA GLN A 232 -23.59 19.75 -13.00
C GLN A 232 -23.02 21.14 -12.73
N GLU A 233 -21.75 21.37 -13.05
CA GLU A 233 -21.32 22.31 -14.10
C GLU A 233 -19.77 22.42 -14.16
N LYS A 234 -19.25 22.19 -15.37
CA LYS A 234 -18.14 22.89 -16.04
C LYS A 234 -16.76 22.94 -15.35
N LEU A 235 -15.92 22.00 -15.76
CA LEU A 235 -14.46 22.04 -15.62
C LEU A 235 -13.86 23.05 -16.64
N LYS A 236 -13.15 24.06 -16.16
CA LYS A 236 -12.09 24.76 -16.90
C LYS A 236 -10.88 24.97 -15.99
N LEU A 237 -9.71 24.93 -16.65
CA LEU A 237 -8.34 25.17 -16.20
C LEU A 237 -7.59 24.03 -15.49
N GLY A 238 -6.68 23.43 -16.26
CA GLY A 238 -5.61 22.55 -15.79
C GLY A 238 -4.49 22.41 -16.83
N LEU A 239 -4.06 23.52 -17.45
CA LEU A 239 -2.93 23.58 -18.39
C LEU A 239 -1.95 24.64 -17.88
N GLY A 240 -1.25 24.35 -16.78
CA GLY A 240 -0.35 25.33 -16.13
C GLY A 240 0.98 24.79 -15.65
N VAL A 241 1.24 23.49 -15.76
CA VAL A 241 2.45 22.88 -15.17
C VAL A 241 3.51 22.51 -16.22
N ALA A 242 3.14 22.35 -17.49
CA ALA A 242 4.10 22.06 -18.56
C ALA A 242 4.85 23.31 -19.08
N LEU A 243 4.24 24.49 -18.99
CA LEU A 243 4.82 25.74 -19.54
C LEU A 243 6.00 26.26 -18.71
N THR A 244 6.01 26.04 -17.40
CA THR A 244 7.07 26.54 -16.51
C THR A 244 8.41 25.83 -16.74
N ALA A 245 8.40 24.51 -16.93
CA ALA A 245 9.61 23.75 -17.22
C ALA A 245 10.25 24.15 -18.56
N VAL A 246 9.44 24.37 -19.59
CA VAL A 246 9.92 24.78 -20.93
C VAL A 246 10.53 26.19 -20.89
N VAL A 247 9.93 27.13 -20.16
CA VAL A 247 10.46 28.49 -20.01
C VAL A 247 11.82 28.48 -19.29
N ILE A 248 11.99 27.62 -18.27
CA ILE A 248 13.27 27.50 -17.56
C ILE A 248 14.37 26.98 -18.48
N ILE A 249 14.08 25.96 -19.31
CA ILE A 249 15.04 25.43 -20.28
C ILE A 249 15.47 26.50 -21.29
N ILE A 250 14.52 27.28 -21.81
CA ILE A 250 14.80 28.38 -22.76
C ILE A 250 15.66 29.48 -22.11
N MET A 251 15.39 29.84 -20.86
CA MET A 251 16.18 30.84 -20.15
C MET A 251 17.62 30.38 -19.93
N VAL A 252 17.83 29.11 -19.60
CA VAL A 252 19.17 28.53 -19.41
C VAL A 252 19.97 28.51 -20.71
N THR A 253 19.35 28.14 -21.85
CA THR A 253 20.06 28.12 -23.14
C THR A 253 20.48 29.53 -23.58
N ILE A 254 19.64 30.55 -23.36
CA ILE A 254 19.99 31.95 -23.64
C ILE A 254 21.19 32.42 -22.81
N ILE A 255 21.25 32.05 -21.54
CA ILE A 255 22.37 32.41 -20.64
C ILE A 255 23.68 31.76 -21.13
N ILE A 256 23.64 30.47 -21.52
CA ILE A 256 24.82 29.76 -22.04
C ILE A 256 25.32 30.41 -23.33
N VAL A 257 24.42 30.74 -24.26
CA VAL A 257 24.78 31.39 -25.54
C VAL A 257 25.40 32.77 -25.29
N ARG A 258 24.83 33.58 -24.40
CA ARG A 258 25.38 34.90 -24.05
C ARG A 258 26.76 34.78 -23.38
N ALA A 259 26.94 33.83 -22.47
CA ALA A 259 28.24 33.59 -21.83
C ALA A 259 29.31 33.14 -22.83
N ASN A 260 28.95 32.32 -23.82
CA ASN A 260 29.88 31.89 -24.86
C ASN A 260 30.19 33.02 -25.87
N ASN A 261 29.22 33.86 -26.23
CA ASN A 261 29.46 35.02 -27.09
C ASN A 261 30.29 36.10 -26.38
N ALA A 262 30.08 36.33 -25.09
CA ALA A 262 30.88 37.29 -24.31
C ALA A 262 32.34 36.83 -24.18
N ARG A 263 32.59 35.52 -24.02
CA ARG A 263 33.96 34.98 -24.11
C ARG A 263 34.55 35.19 -25.49
N LYS A 264 33.78 35.00 -26.56
CA LYS A 264 34.26 35.15 -27.94
C LYS A 264 34.62 36.61 -28.30
N SER A 265 33.96 37.60 -27.71
CA SER A 265 34.30 39.02 -27.92
C SER A 265 35.58 39.47 -27.19
N ASP A 266 35.99 38.77 -26.12
CA ASP A 266 37.22 39.10 -25.38
C ASP A 266 38.48 38.63 -26.12
N TRP A 267 38.42 37.50 -26.84
CA TRP A 267 39.54 36.97 -27.62
C TRP A 267 39.88 37.77 -28.89
N ASN A 268 39.02 38.71 -29.30
CA ASN A 268 39.19 39.46 -30.54
C ASN A 268 39.74 40.89 -30.33
N GLY A 269 39.91 41.34 -29.08
CA GLY A 269 40.43 42.66 -28.74
C GLY A 269 41.93 42.69 -28.38
N GLU A 270 42.47 41.62 -27.81
CA GLU A 270 43.85 41.62 -27.26
C GLU A 270 44.93 41.02 -28.19
N ASN A 271 44.54 40.48 -29.35
CA ASN A 271 45.50 39.87 -30.30
C ASN A 271 45.97 40.80 -31.43
N VAL A 272 45.58 42.07 -31.44
CA VAL A 272 46.07 43.04 -32.44
C VAL A 272 47.37 43.72 -31.97
N GLU A 273 47.58 43.89 -30.67
CA GLU A 273 48.82 44.52 -30.15
C GLU A 273 49.98 43.53 -29.91
N ALA A 274 49.71 42.24 -29.66
CA ALA A 274 50.79 41.24 -29.53
C ALA A 274 51.42 40.85 -30.89
N VAL A 275 50.71 41.01 -32.01
CA VAL A 275 51.23 40.74 -33.37
C VAL A 275 52.02 41.93 -33.92
N ALA A 276 51.74 43.16 -33.47
CA ALA A 276 52.49 44.35 -33.87
C ALA A 276 53.92 44.37 -33.29
N ILE A 277 54.12 43.79 -32.10
CA ILE A 277 55.43 43.77 -31.43
C ILE A 277 56.31 42.60 -31.93
N SER A 278 55.74 41.48 -32.41
CA SER A 278 56.53 40.37 -32.95
C SER A 278 57.12 40.65 -34.35
N LYS A 279 56.54 41.60 -35.10
CA LYS A 279 57.02 42.00 -36.43
C LYS A 279 58.20 42.98 -36.40
N PHE A 280 58.47 43.61 -35.24
CA PHE A 280 59.62 44.52 -35.09
C PHE A 280 60.93 43.79 -34.77
N CYS A 281 60.88 42.52 -34.37
CA CYS A 281 62.08 41.75 -33.97
C CYS A 281 62.55 40.70 -35.00
N LEU A 282 61.83 40.49 -36.11
CA LEU A 282 62.23 39.55 -37.17
C LEU A 282 62.76 40.22 -38.46
N GLY A 283 63.01 41.53 -38.42
CA GLY A 283 63.57 42.28 -39.54
C GLY A 283 64.85 43.00 -39.17
N ASN A 284 65.90 42.28 -38.78
CA ASN A 284 67.23 42.87 -38.69
C ASN A 284 68.15 42.28 -39.76
N GLY A 285 68.23 42.98 -40.90
CA GLY A 285 69.47 43.10 -41.63
C GLY A 285 70.32 44.18 -40.96
N THR A 286 71.16 43.76 -40.01
CA THR A 286 72.38 44.43 -39.51
C THR A 286 72.30 45.49 -38.40
N ARG A 287 73.25 45.30 -37.47
CA ARG A 287 73.87 46.20 -36.47
C ARG A 287 73.23 46.33 -35.09
N ASN A 288 73.81 45.53 -34.19
CA ASN A 288 74.22 45.84 -32.81
C ASN A 288 73.56 47.06 -32.17
N ILE A 289 72.65 46.81 -31.21
CA ILE A 289 72.64 47.29 -29.82
C ILE A 289 71.41 46.62 -29.15
N GLY A 290 71.60 46.01 -27.98
CA GLY A 290 70.49 45.66 -27.07
C GLY A 290 70.01 44.20 -27.02
N LYS A 291 70.93 43.23 -26.87
CA LYS A 291 70.57 41.83 -26.56
C LYS A 291 70.07 41.63 -25.11
N GLU A 292 70.25 42.63 -24.22
CA GLU A 292 69.82 42.54 -22.81
C GLU A 292 68.35 42.93 -22.56
N GLN A 293 67.66 43.61 -23.49
CA GLN A 293 66.27 44.03 -23.27
C GLN A 293 65.23 42.93 -23.59
N CYS A 294 65.63 41.85 -24.29
CA CYS A 294 64.71 40.75 -24.64
C CYS A 294 64.58 39.68 -23.55
N GLU A 295 65.63 39.43 -22.75
CA GLU A 295 65.55 38.40 -21.69
C GLU A 295 64.71 38.86 -20.49
N PHE A 296 64.64 40.17 -20.21
CA PHE A 296 63.88 40.69 -19.08
C PHE A 296 62.35 40.57 -19.27
N ASN A 297 61.87 40.60 -20.51
CA ASN A 297 60.43 40.50 -20.82
C ASN A 297 59.93 39.06 -20.91
N LEU A 298 60.80 38.07 -21.16
CA LEU A 298 60.42 36.65 -21.18
C LEU A 298 60.33 36.06 -19.76
N LEU A 299 61.10 36.59 -18.81
CA LEU A 299 61.02 36.21 -17.39
C LEU A 299 59.79 36.78 -16.68
N LYS A 300 59.30 37.95 -17.11
CA LYS A 300 58.11 38.59 -16.53
C LYS A 300 56.80 37.86 -16.88
N SER A 301 56.73 37.16 -18.03
CA SER A 301 55.54 36.39 -18.42
C SER A 301 55.44 35.01 -17.76
N LYS A 302 56.56 34.42 -17.32
CA LYS A 302 56.55 33.15 -16.56
C LYS A 302 56.13 33.33 -15.10
N LEU A 303 56.40 34.48 -14.49
CA LEU A 303 56.04 34.76 -13.10
C LEU A 303 54.54 35.01 -12.89
N SER A 304 53.80 35.57 -13.87
CA SER A 304 52.35 35.80 -13.72
C SER A 304 51.49 34.53 -13.87
N LEU A 305 52.05 33.42 -14.34
CA LEU A 305 51.34 32.13 -14.48
C LEU A 305 51.39 31.29 -13.20
N GLN A 306 52.25 31.61 -12.24
CA GLN A 306 52.43 30.84 -11.01
C GLN A 306 51.55 31.36 -9.84
N GLU A 307 51.11 32.63 -9.89
CA GLU A 307 50.21 33.24 -8.89
C GLU A 307 48.73 32.82 -9.02
N VAL A 308 48.32 32.27 -10.17
CA VAL A 308 46.90 31.89 -10.41
C VAL A 308 46.55 30.51 -9.81
N ARG A 309 47.54 29.73 -9.33
CA ARG A 309 47.30 28.37 -8.79
C ARG A 309 47.24 28.30 -7.25
N PHE A 310 47.27 29.42 -6.53
CA PHE A 310 47.32 29.43 -5.06
C PHE A 310 46.11 30.06 -4.34
N VAL A 311 45.01 30.35 -5.04
CA VAL A 311 43.75 30.79 -4.40
C VAL A 311 42.62 29.83 -4.76
N SER A 312 42.67 28.62 -4.18
CA SER A 312 41.54 27.71 -4.07
C SER A 312 41.71 26.80 -2.86
N GLU A 313 41.58 27.38 -1.66
CA GLU A 313 41.09 26.73 -0.44
C GLU A 313 40.03 27.65 0.19
#